data_AF-A0A1K2I2A5-F1
#
_entry.id   AF-A0A1K2I2A5-F1
#
_cell.length_a   1.000
_cell.length_b   1.000
_cell.length_c   1.000
_cell.angle_alpha   90.00
_cell.angle_beta   90.00
_cell.angle_gamma   90.00
#
_symmetry.space_group_name_H-M   'P 1'
#
loop_
_entity.id
_entity.type
_entity.pdbx_description
1 polymer ?
#
loop_
_entity_poly.entity_id
_entity_poly.type
_entity_poly.pdbx_seq_one_letter_code
_entity_poly.pdbx_strand_id
1 'polypeptide(L)' 'MPPRLSLDDLAALVRRAGLPMTPEQIAALHQGSWGYLETMLDRVSGAGVDRFAEPAATFDPEQR' A
#
# COMPACT_ATOMS: atom_id res chain seq x y z
N MET A 1 -7.89 -3.50 13.40
CA MET A 1 -9.06 -3.58 12.50
C MET A 1 -8.89 -4.78 11.58
N PRO A 2 -9.96 -5.52 11.25
CA PRO A 2 -9.86 -6.61 10.30
C PRO A 2 -9.53 -6.06 8.89
N PRO A 3 -8.60 -6.70 8.14
CA PRO A 3 -8.35 -6.42 6.73
C PRO A 3 -9.61 -6.58 5.86
N ARG A 4 -9.77 -5.71 4.87
CA ARG A 4 -10.75 -5.85 3.78
C ARG A 4 -10.23 -6.80 2.70
N LEU A 5 -8.95 -6.71 2.36
CA LEU A 5 -8.31 -7.61 1.41
C LEU A 5 -8.25 -9.03 2.00
N SER A 6 -8.59 -10.05 1.22
CA SER A 6 -8.45 -11.43 1.66
C SER A 6 -6.97 -11.83 1.79
N LEU A 7 -6.70 -12.90 2.52
CA LEU A 7 -5.32 -13.42 2.64
C LEU A 7 -4.78 -13.90 1.28
N ASP A 8 -5.62 -14.52 0.46
CA ASP A 8 -5.25 -15.03 -0.86
C ASP A 8 -4.94 -13.88 -1.83
N ASP A 9 -5.74 -12.81 -1.78
CA ASP A 9 -5.51 -11.61 -2.59
C ASP A 9 -4.22 -10.89 -2.16
N LEU A 10 -3.96 -10.83 -0.84
CA LEU A 10 -2.69 -10.29 -0.34
C LEU A 10 -1.50 -11.12 -0.82
N ALA A 11 -1.59 -12.45 -0.78
CA ALA A 11 -0.54 -13.33 -1.27
C ALA A 11 -0.29 -13.15 -2.78
N ALA A 12 -1.36 -12.99 -3.57
CA ALA A 12 -1.25 -12.69 -4.99
C ALA A 12 -0.56 -11.33 -5.24
N LEU A 13 -0.87 -10.32 -4.42
CA LEU A 13 -0.29 -8.98 -4.51
C LEU A 13 1.21 -8.97 -4.15
N VAL A 14 1.58 -9.65 -3.06
CA VAL A 14 2.98 -9.85 -2.64
C VAL A 14 3.80 -10.52 -3.74
N ARG A 15 3.26 -11.59 -4.36
CA ARG A 15 3.90 -12.27 -5.49
C ARG A 15 4.06 -11.34 -6.70
N ARG A 16 3.03 -10.56 -7.05
CA ARG A 16 3.09 -9.61 -8.16
C ARG A 16 4.12 -8.50 -7.92
N ALA A 17 4.29 -8.08 -6.68
CA ALA A 17 5.29 -7.11 -6.26
C ALA A 17 6.71 -7.68 -6.24
N GLY A 18 6.90 -8.98 -6.49
CA GLY A 18 8.21 -9.64 -6.46
C GLY A 18 8.83 -9.69 -5.07
N LEU A 19 8.01 -9.59 -4.02
CA LEU A 19 8.49 -9.60 -2.63
C LEU A 19 8.71 -11.04 -2.16
N PRO A 20 9.93 -11.41 -1.73
CA PRO A 20 10.23 -12.75 -1.26
C PRO A 20 9.72 -12.93 0.17
N MET A 21 8.45 -13.32 0.33
CA MET A 21 7.84 -13.59 1.63
C MET A 21 7.34 -15.03 1.73
N THR A 22 7.53 -15.64 2.89
CA THR A 22 6.95 -16.96 3.19
C THR A 22 5.44 -16.84 3.46
N PRO A 23 4.66 -17.92 3.34
CA PRO A 23 3.25 -17.92 3.68
C PRO A 23 2.95 -17.42 5.10
N GLU A 24 3.81 -17.78 6.07
CA GLU A 24 3.68 -17.37 7.47
C GLU A 24 3.88 -15.86 7.63
N GLN A 25 4.84 -15.27 6.89
CA GLN A 25 5.07 -13.83 6.91
C GLN A 25 3.90 -13.07 6.29
N ILE A 26 3.29 -13.61 5.23
CA ILE A 26 2.10 -13.02 4.60
C ILE A 26 0.91 -13.08 5.55
N ALA A 27 0.70 -14.21 6.23
CA ALA A 27 -0.35 -14.35 7.24
C ALA A 27 -0.12 -13.40 8.42
N ALA A 28 1.11 -13.26 8.90
CA ALA A 28 1.46 -12.33 9.97
C ALA A 28 1.22 -10.86 9.56
N LEU A 29 1.58 -10.48 8.33
CA LEU A 29 1.31 -9.15 7.78
C LEU A 29 -0.20 -8.87 7.70
N HIS A 30 -0.96 -9.84 7.17
CA HIS A 30 -2.41 -9.77 7.03
C HIS A 30 -3.09 -9.54 8.38
N GLN A 31 -2.78 -10.39 9.36
CA GLN A 31 -3.41 -10.38 10.68
C GLN A 31 -2.94 -9.20 11.55
N GLY A 32 -1.67 -8.80 11.43
CA GLY A 32 -1.05 -7.82 12.31
C GLY A 32 -1.26 -6.37 11.89
N SER A 33 -0.99 -6.06 10.61
CA SER A 33 -0.77 -4.66 10.20
C SER A 33 -1.64 -4.21 9.03
N TRP A 34 -2.12 -5.13 8.20
CA TRP A 34 -2.75 -4.77 6.92
C TRP A 34 -4.01 -3.90 7.07
N GLY A 35 -4.89 -4.21 8.02
CA GLY A 35 -6.10 -3.41 8.26
C GLY A 35 -5.81 -1.95 8.68
N TYR A 36 -4.67 -1.70 9.35
CA TYR A 36 -4.23 -0.34 9.67
C TYR A 36 -3.73 0.40 8.42
N LEU A 37 -3.01 -0.28 7.54
CA LEU A 37 -2.55 0.29 6.26
C LEU A 37 -3.74 0.69 5.38
N GLU A 38 -4.76 -0.16 5.28
CA GLU A 38 -5.98 0.15 4.55
C GLU A 38 -6.70 1.38 5.11
N THR A 39 -6.78 1.49 6.44
CA THR A 39 -7.40 2.66 7.10
C THR A 39 -6.60 3.93 6.86
N MET A 40 -5.27 3.84 6.87
CA MET A 40 -4.39 4.96 6.56
C MET A 40 -4.58 5.40 5.10
N LEU A 41 -4.64 4.46 4.17
CA LEU A 41 -4.89 4.73 2.75
C LEU A 41 -6.25 5.39 2.52
N ASP A 42 -7.30 4.94 3.21
CA ASP A 42 -8.62 5.55 3.12
C ASP A 42 -8.60 7.01 3.63
N ARG A 43 -7.82 7.32 4.68
CA ARG A 43 -7.64 8.70 5.16
C ARG A 43 -6.90 9.59 4.16
N VAL A 44 -5.83 9.07 3.58
CA VAL A 44 -5.02 9.82 2.59
C VAL A 44 -5.83 10.05 1.32
N SER A 45 -6.53 9.03 0.83
CA SER A 45 -7.32 9.10 -0.41
C SER A 45 -8.61 9.91 -0.24
N GLY A 46 -9.22 9.85 0.95
CA GLY A 46 -10.44 10.57 1.28
C GLY A 46 -10.24 12.06 1.57
N ALA A 47 -9.00 12.53 1.73
CA ALA A 47 -8.69 13.93 1.98
C ALA A 47 -9.02 14.85 0.78
N GLY A 48 -9.35 14.30 -0.39
CA GLY A 48 -9.67 15.06 -1.59
C GLY A 48 -8.43 15.74 -2.14
N VAL A 49 -7.72 15.04 -3.01
CA VAL A 49 -6.59 15.64 -3.74
C VAL A 49 -7.17 16.45 -4.89
N ASP A 50 -6.86 17.75 -4.94
CA ASP A 50 -7.24 18.58 -6.09
C ASP A 50 -6.64 17.97 -7.37
N ARG A 51 -7.37 18.00 -8.47
CA ARG A 51 -6.92 17.49 -9.77
C ARG A 51 -5.62 18.15 -10.28
N PHE A 52 -5.31 19.35 -9.79
CA PHE A 52 -4.11 20.12 -10.10
C PHE A 52 -3.08 20.07 -8.97
N ALA A 53 -3.29 19.24 -7.94
CA ALA A 53 -2.29 19.04 -6.91
C ALA A 53 -1.07 18.33 -7.52
N GLU A 54 0.06 19.03 -7.50
CA GLU A 54 1.33 18.50 -7.99
C GLU A 54 1.98 17.57 -6.94
N PRO A 55 2.76 16.57 -7.36
CA PRO A 55 3.57 15.77 -6.46
C PRO A 55 4.58 16.63 -5.68
N ALA A 56 4.91 16.22 -4.46
CA ALA A 56 5.89 16.92 -3.62
C ALA A 56 7.29 17.03 -4.26
N ALA A 57 7.61 16.11 -5.18
CA ALA A 57 8.81 16.14 -5.98
C ALA A 57 8.46 15.89 -7.44
N THR A 58 8.94 16.77 -8.31
CA THR A 58 8.87 16.63 -9.77
C THR A 58 10.28 16.39 -10.32
N PHE A 59 10.36 15.77 -11.48
CA PHE A 59 11.63 15.53 -12.14
C PHE A 59 12.22 16.84 -12.66
N ASP A 60 13.45 17.15 -12.26
CA ASP A 60 14.25 18.26 -12.78
C ASP A 60 15.46 17.69 -13.54
N PRO A 61 15.49 17.78 -14.89
CA PRO A 61 16.59 17.24 -15.68
C PRO A 61 17.92 18.00 -15.51
N GLU A 62 17.90 19.20 -14.92
CA GLU A 62 19.09 20.05 -14.76
C GLU A 62 19.77 19.90 -13.38
N GLN A 63 19.07 19.31 -12.41
CA GLN A 63 19.66 18.91 -11.12
C GLN A 63 20.57 17.68 -11.31
N ARG A 64 21.84 17.94 -11.62
CA ARG A 64 22.94 16.97 -11.52
C ARG A 64 23.49 16.89 -10.10
#